data_AF-A0A8T6CC40-F1
#
_entry.id   AF-A0A8T6CC40-F1
#
_cell.length_a   1.000
_cell.length_b   1.000
_cell.length_c   1.000
_cell.angle_alpha   90.00
_cell.angle_beta   90.00
_cell.angle_gamma   90.00
#
_symmetry.space_group_name_H-M   'P 1'
#
loop_
_entity.id
_entity.type
_entity.pdbx_description
1 polymer ?
#
loop_
_entity_poly.entity_id
_entity_poly.type
_entity_poly.pdbx_seq_one_letter_code
_entity_poly.pdbx_strand_id
1 'polypeptide(L)'
;MADAVTLTPPSAASTAGPTYNRRRMPEATNPYRALPAIDRLLADERVAPLAERHGHEALVRISRAVLDEYRAEIDRAGEPPARPPAEAVAERAQALEPSLRRVINATGVVIHTNLGRAPLSASTIEAMAAASEGYSNLEFDLDSGERGSRFSHLSELLSRVTGAEAG
;
A
#
# COMPACT_ATOMS: atom_id res chain seq x y z
N MET A 1 53.40 -84.95 36.89
CA MET A 1 52.19 -84.35 37.49
C MET A 1 52.24 -82.87 37.13
N ALA A 2 51.86 -82.37 35.94
CA ALA A 2 50.61 -82.54 35.15
C ALA A 2 49.39 -82.34 36.08
N ASP A 3 48.55 -81.31 36.00
CA ASP A 3 47.96 -80.56 34.86
C ASP A 3 47.73 -79.08 35.25
N ALA A 4 48.02 -78.08 34.42
CA ALA A 4 47.29 -77.59 33.24
C ALA A 4 45.93 -76.92 33.56
N VAL A 5 45.90 -75.59 33.58
CA VAL A 5 44.80 -74.79 33.00
C VAL A 5 45.39 -73.54 32.37
N THR A 6 45.59 -73.63 31.06
CA THR A 6 45.85 -72.53 30.14
C THR A 6 44.50 -71.92 29.76
N LEU A 7 44.33 -70.60 29.85
CA LEU A 7 43.26 -69.89 29.14
C LEU A 7 43.83 -68.67 28.42
N THR A 8 44.04 -68.91 27.14
CA THR A 8 44.33 -68.00 26.03
C THR A 8 43.29 -66.86 25.95
N PRO A 9 43.67 -65.63 25.55
CA PRO A 9 42.71 -64.57 25.27
C PRO A 9 41.90 -64.87 24.00
N PRO A 10 40.58 -64.55 23.96
CA PRO A 10 39.82 -64.71 22.73
C PRO A 10 40.16 -63.60 21.72
N SER A 11 40.45 -64.08 20.50
CA SER A 11 40.63 -63.35 19.26
C SER A 11 39.42 -62.51 18.88
N ALA A 12 39.70 -61.42 18.15
CA ALA A 12 38.77 -60.49 17.53
C ALA A 12 37.62 -61.18 16.77
N ALA A 13 36.41 -60.71 17.03
CA ALA A 13 35.27 -60.83 16.13
C ALA A 13 34.74 -59.42 15.86
N SER A 14 34.94 -58.99 14.61
CA SER A 14 34.30 -57.86 13.97
C SER A 14 32.79 -58.05 13.96
N THR A 15 32.07 -57.14 14.59
CA THR A 15 30.63 -56.94 14.34
C THR A 15 30.38 -55.44 14.22
N ALA A 16 30.39 -54.99 12.97
CA ALA A 16 29.89 -53.69 12.57
C ALA A 16 28.47 -53.48 13.11
N GLY A 17 28.33 -52.60 14.09
CA GLY A 17 27.04 -52.13 14.56
C GLY A 17 26.28 -51.42 13.44
N PRO A 18 24.94 -51.45 13.46
CA PRO A 18 24.13 -50.95 12.36
C PRO A 18 24.40 -49.46 12.16
N THR A 19 24.91 -49.13 10.97
CA THR A 19 25.04 -47.76 10.48
C THR A 19 23.66 -47.13 10.52
N TYR A 20 23.45 -46.18 11.43
CA TYR A 20 22.28 -45.30 11.38
C TYR A 20 22.38 -44.53 10.07
N ASN A 21 21.69 -45.03 9.06
CA ASN A 21 21.64 -44.42 7.76
C ASN A 21 20.81 -43.14 7.94
N ARG A 22 21.49 -42.04 8.26
CA ARG A 22 20.95 -40.69 8.31
C ARG A 22 20.50 -40.38 6.88
N ARG A 23 19.28 -40.82 6.53
CA ARG A 23 18.55 -40.20 5.43
C ARG A 23 18.53 -38.73 5.79
N ARG A 24 19.35 -37.92 5.10
CA ARG A 24 19.14 -36.48 5.02
C ARG A 24 17.71 -36.34 4.50
N MET A 25 16.77 -36.11 5.40
CA MET A 25 15.54 -35.42 5.04
C MET A 25 15.99 -34.14 4.33
N PRO A 26 15.42 -33.78 3.17
CA PRO A 26 15.73 -32.48 2.58
C PRO A 26 15.51 -31.44 3.68
N GLU A 27 16.55 -30.68 3.98
CA GLU A 27 16.51 -29.60 4.95
C GLU A 27 15.31 -28.73 4.57
N ALA A 28 14.26 -28.72 5.39
CA ALA A 28 13.05 -27.97 5.09
C ALA A 28 13.47 -26.52 4.88
N THR A 29 13.52 -26.07 3.63
CA THR A 29 13.97 -24.73 3.27
C THR A 29 13.15 -23.76 4.09
N ASN A 30 13.80 -23.03 4.99
CA ASN A 30 13.13 -22.06 5.84
C ASN A 30 12.29 -21.12 4.94
N PRO A 31 10.95 -21.19 4.99
CA PRO A 31 10.08 -20.50 4.03
C PRO A 31 10.19 -18.98 4.12
N TYR A 32 10.61 -18.45 5.28
CA TYR A 32 10.85 -17.02 5.48
C TYR A 32 12.08 -16.50 4.71
N ARG A 33 12.97 -17.37 4.22
CA ARG A 33 14.09 -16.95 3.35
C ARG A 33 13.62 -16.35 2.02
N ALA A 34 12.38 -16.64 1.61
CA ALA A 34 11.78 -16.06 0.42
C ALA A 34 11.37 -14.58 0.62
N LEU A 35 11.26 -14.10 1.87
CA LEU A 35 10.86 -12.73 2.16
C LEU A 35 12.07 -11.78 2.09
N PRO A 36 12.05 -10.75 1.22
CA PRO A 36 13.13 -9.78 1.12
C PRO A 36 13.16 -8.85 2.34
N ALA A 37 14.32 -8.27 2.62
CA ALA A 37 14.40 -7.12 3.51
C ALA A 37 13.63 -5.93 2.91
N ILE A 38 13.10 -5.05 3.76
CA ILE A 38 12.35 -3.86 3.33
C ILE A 38 13.16 -3.02 2.34
N ASP A 39 14.44 -2.78 2.61
CA ASP A 39 15.29 -1.96 1.72
C ASP A 39 15.44 -2.59 0.33
N ARG A 40 15.53 -3.93 0.24
CA ARG A 40 15.54 -4.64 -1.05
C ARG A 40 14.20 -4.55 -1.76
N LEU A 41 13.10 -4.58 -1.00
CA LEU A 41 11.75 -4.47 -1.53
C LEU A 41 11.46 -3.06 -2.07
N LEU A 42 11.96 -2.03 -1.39
CA LEU A 42 11.86 -0.63 -1.84
C LEU A 42 12.74 -0.33 -3.06
N ALA A 43 13.86 -1.04 -3.20
CA ALA A 43 14.75 -0.95 -4.37
C ALA A 43 14.30 -1.79 -5.57
N ASP A 44 13.24 -2.60 -5.44
CA ASP A 44 12.70 -3.41 -6.53
C ASP A 44 12.17 -2.49 -7.65
N GLU A 45 12.42 -2.87 -8.91
CA GLU A 45 12.04 -2.08 -10.09
C GLU A 45 10.53 -1.77 -10.19
N ARG A 46 9.68 -2.60 -9.56
CA ARG A 46 8.23 -2.40 -9.50
C ARG A 46 7.82 -1.39 -8.43
N VAL A 47 8.65 -1.21 -7.40
CA VAL A 47 8.35 -0.42 -6.19
C VAL A 47 9.09 0.91 -6.20
N ALA A 48 10.35 0.95 -6.60
CA ALA A 48 11.17 2.16 -6.57
C ALA A 48 10.54 3.37 -7.32
N PRO A 49 9.93 3.20 -8.51
CA PRO A 49 9.29 4.32 -9.23
C PRO A 49 8.04 4.88 -8.51
N LEU A 50 7.48 4.15 -7.55
CA LEU A 50 6.31 4.58 -6.79
C LEU A 50 6.68 5.58 -5.69
N ALA A 51 7.97 5.71 -5.34
CA ALA A 51 8.42 6.58 -4.27
C ALA A 51 8.18 8.06 -4.58
N GLU A 52 8.34 8.46 -5.85
CA GLU A 52 8.05 9.82 -6.32
C GLU A 52 6.56 10.17 -6.20
N ARG A 53 5.67 9.18 -6.38
CA ARG A 53 4.21 9.40 -6.38
C ARG A 53 3.58 9.35 -4.99
N HIS A 54 3.98 8.39 -4.17
CA HIS A 54 3.32 8.12 -2.89
C HIS A 54 4.16 8.53 -1.66
N GLY A 55 5.43 8.89 -1.87
CA GLY A 55 6.35 9.20 -0.79
C GLY A 55 6.93 7.96 -0.10
N HIS A 56 8.14 8.11 0.42
CA HIS A 56 8.91 7.00 1.01
C HIS A 56 8.19 6.35 2.22
N GLU A 57 7.62 7.16 3.12
CA GLU A 57 6.97 6.65 4.33
C GLU A 57 5.75 5.77 4.01
N ALA A 58 4.96 6.13 3.00
CA ALA A 58 3.81 5.35 2.58
C ALA A 58 4.25 3.97 2.06
N LEU A 59 5.29 3.93 1.22
CA LEU A 59 5.84 2.68 0.70
C LEU A 59 6.44 1.79 1.79
N VAL A 60 7.12 2.37 2.79
CA VAL A 60 7.62 1.62 3.95
C VAL A 60 6.46 0.97 4.71
N ARG A 61 5.37 1.73 4.98
CA ARG A 61 4.20 1.18 5.67
C ARG A 61 3.54 0.05 4.88
N ILE A 62 3.33 0.24 3.56
CA ILE A 62 2.76 -0.79 2.70
C ILE A 62 3.65 -2.03 2.67
N SER A 63 4.96 -1.85 2.50
CA SER A 63 5.94 -2.94 2.48
C SER A 63 5.94 -3.75 3.77
N ARG A 64 5.87 -3.09 4.93
CA ARG A 64 5.74 -3.75 6.23
C ARG A 64 4.45 -4.57 6.31
N ALA A 65 3.31 -3.95 5.98
CA ALA A 65 2.02 -4.63 6.01
C ALA A 65 1.99 -5.88 5.12
N VAL A 66 2.50 -5.79 3.89
CA VAL A 66 2.58 -6.93 2.98
C VAL A 66 3.48 -8.03 3.54
N LEU A 67 4.67 -7.68 4.06
CA LEU A 67 5.57 -8.69 4.64
C LEU A 67 4.98 -9.34 5.90
N ASP A 68 4.22 -8.60 6.71
CA ASP A 68 3.55 -9.14 7.89
C ASP A 68 2.40 -10.09 7.50
N GLU A 69 1.61 -9.75 6.47
CA GLU A 69 0.61 -10.65 5.89
C GLU A 69 1.26 -11.95 5.39
N TYR A 70 2.41 -11.86 4.73
CA TYR A 70 3.11 -13.03 4.19
C TYR A 70 3.72 -13.89 5.30
N ARG A 71 4.24 -13.28 6.37
CA ARG A 71 4.69 -14.02 7.57
C ARG A 71 3.52 -14.80 8.18
N ALA A 72 2.36 -14.17 8.34
CA ALA A 72 1.18 -14.82 8.88
C ALA A 72 0.66 -15.97 7.99
N GLU A 73 0.85 -15.88 6.67
CA GLU A 73 0.49 -16.96 5.75
C GLU A 73 1.48 -18.12 5.82
N ILE A 74 2.78 -17.84 5.90
CA ILE A 74 3.81 -18.86 6.16
C ILE A 74 3.54 -19.58 7.49
N ASP A 75 3.19 -18.84 8.55
CA ASP A 75 2.85 -19.41 9.86
C ASP A 75 1.66 -20.39 9.77
N ARG A 76 0.72 -20.14 8.84
CA ARG A 76 -0.52 -20.91 8.68
C ARG A 76 -0.39 -22.08 7.71
N ALA A 77 0.24 -21.85 6.56
CA ALA A 77 0.28 -22.78 5.42
C ALA A 77 1.65 -23.46 5.26
N GLY A 78 2.68 -22.99 5.95
CA GLY A 78 4.05 -23.51 5.86
C GLY A 78 4.83 -23.05 4.61
N GLU A 79 4.18 -22.29 3.73
CA GLU A 79 4.77 -21.77 2.49
C GLU A 79 4.38 -20.31 2.25
N PRO A 80 5.24 -19.50 1.60
CA PRO A 80 4.89 -18.13 1.25
C PRO A 80 3.84 -18.10 0.13
N PRO A 81 3.07 -17.00 0.01
CA PRO A 81 2.21 -16.78 -1.14
C PRO A 81 2.98 -16.92 -2.46
N ALA A 82 2.33 -17.46 -3.49
CA ALA A 82 2.92 -17.57 -4.83
C ALA A 82 3.23 -16.20 -5.45
N ARG A 83 2.46 -15.17 -5.06
CA ARG A 83 2.66 -13.79 -5.50
C ARG A 83 3.93 -13.21 -4.89
N PRO A 84 4.81 -12.54 -5.68
CA PRO A 84 5.96 -11.84 -5.12
C PRO A 84 5.56 -10.65 -4.23
N PRO A 85 6.22 -10.42 -3.08
CA PRO A 85 5.94 -9.27 -2.21
C PRO A 85 5.97 -7.92 -2.93
N ALA A 86 6.87 -7.74 -3.89
CA ALA A 86 6.97 -6.49 -4.66
C ALA A 86 5.75 -6.21 -5.54
N GLU A 87 5.12 -7.25 -6.09
CA GLU A 87 3.87 -7.12 -6.84
C GLU A 87 2.72 -6.71 -5.92
N ALA A 88 2.59 -7.36 -4.76
CA ALA A 88 1.58 -7.00 -3.76
C ALA A 88 1.75 -5.57 -3.23
N VAL A 89 2.99 -5.12 -3.00
CA VAL A 89 3.29 -3.74 -2.63
C VAL A 89 2.90 -2.77 -3.75
N ALA A 90 3.27 -3.07 -4.99
CA ALA A 90 2.97 -2.21 -6.13
C ALA A 90 1.46 -2.04 -6.35
N GLU A 91 0.69 -3.12 -6.26
CA GLU A 91 -0.79 -3.06 -6.38
C GLU A 91 -1.42 -2.27 -5.24
N ARG A 92 -0.99 -2.49 -4.00
CA ARG A 92 -1.55 -1.77 -2.85
C ARG A 92 -1.16 -0.29 -2.85
N ALA A 93 0.01 0.05 -3.39
CA ALA A 93 0.39 1.44 -3.65
C ALA A 93 -0.45 2.07 -4.77
N GLN A 94 -0.72 1.34 -5.87
CA GLN A 94 -1.63 1.81 -6.92
C GLN A 94 -3.04 2.07 -6.39
N ALA A 95 -3.50 1.31 -5.40
CA ALA A 95 -4.79 1.56 -4.74
C ALA A 95 -4.84 2.88 -3.93
N LEU A 96 -3.70 3.53 -3.70
CA LEU A 96 -3.63 4.89 -3.12
C LEU A 96 -3.83 6.00 -4.16
N GLU A 97 -3.84 5.67 -5.45
CA GLU A 97 -4.11 6.66 -6.50
C GLU A 97 -5.52 7.26 -6.33
N PRO A 98 -5.71 8.56 -6.62
CA PRO A 98 -7.04 9.15 -6.63
C PRO A 98 -7.98 8.37 -7.54
N SER A 99 -9.10 7.91 -6.98
CA SER A 99 -10.11 7.17 -7.73
C SER A 99 -10.82 8.03 -8.78
N LEU A 100 -10.84 9.35 -8.57
CA LEU A 100 -11.36 10.33 -9.54
C LEU A 100 -10.28 10.68 -10.56
N ARG A 101 -10.58 10.44 -11.84
CA ARG A 101 -9.68 10.69 -12.97
C ARG A 101 -10.43 11.47 -14.05
N ARG A 102 -9.69 12.30 -14.80
CA ARG A 102 -10.24 12.97 -15.99
C ARG A 102 -10.62 11.93 -17.04
N VAL A 103 -11.75 12.16 -17.70
CA VAL A 103 -12.29 11.31 -18.78
C VAL A 103 -12.56 12.13 -20.03
N ILE A 104 -12.61 11.49 -21.20
CA ILE A 104 -13.04 12.10 -22.45
C ILE A 104 -14.51 11.74 -22.67
N ASN A 105 -15.39 12.73 -22.71
CA ASN A 105 -16.79 12.51 -23.03
C ASN A 105 -16.98 12.38 -24.55
N ALA A 106 -17.23 11.16 -25.02
CA ALA A 106 -17.52 10.85 -26.42
C ALA A 106 -18.99 10.48 -26.67
N THR A 107 -19.89 10.70 -25.70
CA THR A 107 -21.30 10.28 -25.80
C THR A 107 -22.19 11.32 -26.49
N GLY A 108 -21.71 12.57 -26.62
CA GLY A 108 -22.51 13.70 -27.09
C GLY A 108 -23.48 14.28 -26.05
N VAL A 109 -23.57 13.69 -24.85
CA VAL A 109 -24.41 14.21 -23.75
C VAL A 109 -23.68 15.32 -23.01
N VAL A 110 -24.19 16.56 -23.11
CA VAL A 110 -23.57 17.75 -22.48
C VAL A 110 -23.66 17.69 -20.95
N ILE A 111 -24.86 17.52 -20.39
CA ILE A 111 -25.05 17.40 -18.93
C ILE A 111 -25.05 15.91 -18.56
N HIS A 112 -23.85 15.34 -18.46
CA HIS A 112 -23.69 13.92 -18.18
C HIS A 112 -23.63 13.67 -16.67
N THR A 113 -24.70 13.15 -16.08
CA THR A 113 -24.82 12.93 -14.62
C THR A 113 -23.71 12.03 -14.05
N ASN A 114 -23.36 10.95 -14.75
CA ASN A 114 -22.29 10.03 -14.32
C ASN A 114 -20.87 10.60 -14.51
N LEU A 115 -20.68 11.64 -15.33
CA LEU A 115 -19.36 12.25 -15.60
C LEU A 115 -19.19 13.62 -14.92
N GLY A 116 -20.08 13.98 -14.00
CA GLY A 116 -19.93 15.22 -13.21
C GLY A 116 -20.66 16.45 -13.77
N ARG A 117 -21.68 16.28 -14.62
CA ARG A 117 -22.53 17.36 -15.16
C ARG A 117 -21.70 18.39 -15.96
N ALA A 118 -21.80 19.67 -15.62
CA ALA A 118 -21.19 20.75 -16.36
C ALA A 118 -19.73 20.94 -15.91
N PRO A 119 -18.74 20.85 -16.83
CA PRO A 119 -17.37 21.24 -16.52
C PRO A 119 -17.28 22.74 -16.24
N LEU A 120 -16.37 23.14 -15.37
CA LEU A 120 -16.12 24.54 -15.03
C LEU A 120 -15.17 25.19 -16.05
N SER A 121 -15.31 26.50 -16.26
CA SER A 121 -14.36 27.27 -17.05
C SER A 121 -13.03 27.42 -16.30
N ALA A 122 -11.96 27.74 -17.05
CA ALA A 122 -10.64 28.01 -16.45
C ALA A 122 -10.71 29.15 -15.42
N SER A 123 -11.44 30.23 -15.71
CA SER A 123 -11.62 31.36 -14.81
C SER A 123 -12.32 30.99 -13.50
N THR A 124 -13.31 30.10 -13.55
CA THR A 124 -13.99 29.63 -12.33
C THR A 124 -13.06 28.77 -11.49
N ILE A 125 -12.26 27.89 -12.12
CA ILE A 125 -11.27 27.06 -11.41
C ILE A 125 -10.20 27.95 -10.73
N GLU A 126 -9.72 28.98 -11.42
CA GLU A 126 -8.75 29.93 -10.88
C GLU A 126 -9.31 30.70 -9.68
N ALA A 127 -10.55 31.21 -9.76
CA ALA A 127 -11.21 31.89 -8.65
C ALA A 127 -11.43 30.96 -7.45
N MET A 128 -11.80 29.69 -7.68
CA MET A 128 -11.93 28.68 -6.62
C MET A 128 -10.58 28.39 -5.95
N ALA A 129 -9.52 28.25 -6.74
CA ALA A 129 -8.17 28.03 -6.23
C ALA A 129 -7.75 29.19 -5.32
N ALA A 130 -7.85 30.44 -5.80
CA ALA A 130 -7.51 31.63 -5.03
C ALA A 130 -8.31 31.76 -3.72
N ALA A 131 -9.61 31.45 -3.74
CA ALA A 131 -10.45 31.49 -2.55
C ALA A 131 -10.14 30.36 -1.53
N SER A 132 -9.52 29.27 -1.98
CA SER A 132 -9.21 28.08 -1.16
C SER A 132 -7.76 27.99 -0.68
N GLU A 133 -6.85 28.81 -1.23
CA GLU A 133 -5.42 28.77 -0.91
C GLU A 133 -5.14 29.24 0.53
N GLY A 134 -6.02 30.06 1.10
CA GLY A 134 -5.89 30.55 2.47
C GLY A 134 -7.22 30.94 3.11
N TYR A 135 -7.14 31.73 4.18
CA TYR A 135 -8.34 32.31 4.79
C TYR A 135 -9.00 33.29 3.83
N SER A 136 -10.33 33.33 3.85
CA SER A 136 -11.14 34.28 3.09
C SER A 136 -12.15 34.96 4.00
N ASN A 137 -12.75 36.05 3.50
CA ASN A 137 -13.82 36.79 4.17
C ASN A 137 -15.18 36.08 4.06
N LEU A 138 -15.19 34.74 4.05
CA LEU A 138 -16.38 33.92 3.81
C LEU A 138 -17.54 34.26 4.77
N GLU A 139 -17.23 34.53 6.04
CA GLU A 139 -18.21 34.97 7.05
C GLU A 139 -17.69 36.19 7.83
N PHE A 140 -16.89 37.04 7.19
CA PHE A 140 -16.32 38.23 7.82
C PHE A 140 -16.56 39.46 6.94
N ASP A 141 -17.18 40.48 7.50
CA ASP A 141 -17.43 41.74 6.80
C ASP A 141 -16.21 42.65 6.97
N LEU A 142 -15.63 43.08 5.86
CA LEU A 142 -14.40 43.87 5.87
C LEU A 142 -14.64 45.34 6.24
N ASP A 143 -15.88 45.83 6.10
CA ASP A 143 -16.24 47.21 6.41
C ASP A 143 -16.58 47.37 7.90
N SER A 144 -17.35 46.45 8.47
CA SER A 144 -17.70 46.47 9.89
C SER A 144 -16.65 45.81 10.79
N GLY A 145 -15.85 44.89 10.24
CA GLY A 145 -14.92 44.07 11.02
C GLY A 145 -15.60 43.01 11.89
N GLU A 146 -16.87 42.71 11.62
CA GLU A 146 -17.67 41.76 12.38
C GLU A 146 -17.97 40.49 11.57
N ARG A 147 -18.58 39.50 12.25
CA ARG A 147 -19.04 38.29 11.58
C ARG A 147 -20.22 38.61 10.65
N GLY A 148 -20.07 38.28 9.37
CA GLY A 148 -21.10 38.42 8.34
C GLY A 148 -21.75 37.10 7.93
N SER A 149 -22.79 37.18 7.08
CA SER A 149 -23.40 36.01 6.44
C SER A 149 -22.65 35.65 5.16
N ARG A 150 -22.33 34.37 4.95
CA ARG A 150 -21.73 33.89 3.70
C ARG A 150 -22.60 34.11 2.45
N PHE A 151 -23.91 34.26 2.63
CA PHE A 151 -24.85 34.45 1.53
C PHE A 151 -24.78 35.86 0.94
N SER A 152 -24.25 36.86 1.67
CA SER A 152 -24.14 38.23 1.17
C SER A 152 -23.36 38.32 -0.14
N HIS A 153 -22.32 37.48 -0.28
CA HIS A 153 -21.50 37.38 -1.50
C HIS A 153 -22.29 36.92 -2.75
N LEU A 154 -23.42 36.24 -2.58
CA LEU A 154 -24.24 35.70 -3.67
C LEU A 154 -25.60 36.39 -3.84
N SER A 155 -26.23 36.85 -2.75
CA SER A 155 -27.59 37.39 -2.78
C SER A 155 -27.72 38.54 -3.78
N GLU A 156 -26.75 39.47 -3.80
CA GLU A 156 -26.78 40.59 -4.74
C GLU A 156 -26.63 40.13 -6.20
N LEU A 157 -25.73 39.18 -6.48
CA LEU A 157 -25.54 38.63 -7.83
C LEU A 157 -26.80 37.92 -8.32
N LEU A 158 -27.44 37.14 -7.46
CA LEU A 158 -28.68 36.44 -7.77
C LEU A 158 -29.82 37.43 -8.02
N SER A 159 -29.98 38.47 -7.19
CA SER A 159 -30.97 39.52 -7.42
C SER A 159 -30.74 40.25 -8.73
N ARG A 160 -29.49 40.57 -9.08
CA ARG A 160 -29.16 41.21 -10.37
C ARG A 160 -29.50 40.34 -11.57
N VAL A 161 -29.29 39.02 -11.49
CA VAL A 161 -29.55 38.10 -12.61
C VAL A 161 -31.03 37.72 -12.71
N THR A 162 -31.73 37.63 -11.59
CA THR A 162 -33.12 37.16 -11.54
C THR A 162 -34.16 38.28 -11.49
N GLY A 163 -33.78 39.48 -11.04
CA GLY A 163 -34.70 40.57 -10.71
C GLY A 163 -35.50 40.35 -9.41
N ALA A 164 -35.25 39.28 -8.67
CA ALA A 164 -35.90 39.00 -7.40
C ALA A 164 -35.27 39.80 -6.25
N GLU A 165 -36.07 40.07 -5.21
CA GLU A 165 -35.57 40.68 -3.97
C GLU A 165 -34.49 39.80 -3.33
N ALA A 166 -33.48 40.44 -2.74
CA ALA A 166 -32.40 39.74 -2.03
C ALA A 166 -32.94 39.14 -0.73
N GLY A 167 -32.61 37.87 -0.47
CA GLY A 167 -32.92 37.15 0.77
C GLY A 167 -31.71 36.94 1.67
#